data_AF-A0A2U2N8Q0-F1
#
_entry.id   AF-A0A2U2N8Q0-F1
#
_cell.length_a   1.000
_cell.length_b   1.000
_cell.length_c   1.000
_cell.angle_alpha   90.00
_cell.angle_beta   90.00
_cell.angle_gamma   90.00
#
_symmetry.space_group_name_H-M   'P 1'
#
loop_
_entity.id
_entity.type
_entity.pdbx_description
1 polymer ?
#
loop_
_entity_poly.entity_id
_entity_poly.type
_entity_poly.pdbx_seq_one_letter_code
_entity_poly.pdbx_strand_id
1 'polypeptide(L)'
;MNTQPIDDFLDNWKNWCIENIPLLYKEMRDNIKQQYARMDDGEITYREYARIKTGIEQRYGSTIKDWGPISKPSNPYYDRFLDYLDKEAEAKKTKLIARCHDKIGGVDSIDWLEIGRTGELEGIINGPEGRLHLHAVLAGGYNIQCLHVRFLTNKIR
;
A
#
# COMPACT_ATOMS: atom_id res chain seq x y z
N MET A 1 5.72 -24.83 -7.08
CA MET A 1 5.49 -23.88 -5.97
C MET A 1 4.00 -23.60 -5.94
N ASN A 2 3.34 -23.77 -4.79
CA ASN A 2 1.93 -23.41 -4.65
C ASN A 2 1.83 -21.90 -4.46
N THR A 3 1.42 -21.16 -5.49
CA THR A 3 1.26 -19.70 -5.42
C THR A 3 -0.13 -19.26 -4.99
N GLN A 4 -1.09 -20.19 -4.85
CA GLN A 4 -2.48 -19.88 -4.54
C GLN A 4 -2.64 -18.95 -3.33
N PRO A 5 -1.91 -19.13 -2.21
CA PRO A 5 -2.05 -18.23 -1.07
C PRO A 5 -1.58 -16.78 -1.35
N ILE A 6 -0.62 -16.61 -2.26
CA ILE A 6 -0.17 -15.28 -2.71
C ILE A 6 -1.22 -14.66 -3.62
N ASP A 7 -1.83 -15.46 -4.49
CA ASP A 7 -2.88 -15.04 -5.41
C ASP A 7 -4.12 -14.58 -4.63
N ASP A 8 -4.61 -15.40 -3.70
CA ASP A 8 -5.73 -15.08 -2.83
C ASP A 8 -5.47 -13.80 -2.01
N PHE A 9 -4.25 -13.62 -1.52
CA PHE A 9 -3.87 -12.42 -0.79
C PHE A 9 -3.89 -11.17 -1.66
N LEU A 10 -3.39 -11.25 -2.89
CA LEU A 10 -3.38 -10.12 -3.80
C LEU A 10 -4.79 -9.77 -4.29
N ASP A 11 -5.68 -10.75 -4.45
CA ASP A 11 -7.09 -10.49 -4.72
C ASP A 11 -7.78 -9.80 -3.53
N ASN A 12 -7.51 -10.24 -2.30
CA ASN A 12 -7.96 -9.55 -1.10
C ASN A 12 -7.43 -8.11 -1.03
N TRP A 13 -6.16 -7.90 -1.42
CA TRP A 13 -5.57 -6.57 -1.51
C TRP A 13 -6.28 -5.67 -2.53
N LYS A 14 -6.59 -6.19 -3.72
CA LYS A 14 -7.36 -5.45 -4.74
C LYS A 14 -8.74 -5.05 -4.21
N ASN A 15 -9.46 -5.98 -3.57
CA ASN A 15 -10.76 -5.71 -2.96
C ASN A 15 -10.65 -4.63 -1.88
N TRP A 16 -9.65 -4.75 -1.00
CA TRP A 16 -9.37 -3.71 0.00
C TRP A 16 -9.12 -2.35 -0.65
N CYS A 17 -8.34 -2.28 -1.73
CA CYS A 17 -8.08 -1.04 -2.46
C CYS A 17 -9.37 -0.43 -3.04
N ILE A 18 -10.23 -1.26 -3.65
CA ILE A 18 -11.51 -0.84 -4.21
C ILE A 18 -12.40 -0.23 -3.11
N GLU A 19 -12.44 -0.86 -1.94
CA GLU A 19 -13.25 -0.42 -0.81
C GLU A 19 -12.68 0.84 -0.12
N ASN A 20 -11.37 0.87 0.11
CA ASN A 20 -10.75 1.82 1.05
C ASN A 20 -10.14 3.05 0.37
N ILE A 21 -9.57 2.95 -0.84
CA ILE A 21 -8.95 4.11 -1.51
C ILE A 21 -9.95 5.27 -1.70
N PRO A 22 -11.22 5.06 -2.13
CA PRO A 22 -12.18 6.14 -2.24
C PRO A 22 -12.49 6.82 -0.91
N LEU A 23 -12.52 6.05 0.19
CA LEU A 23 -12.82 6.53 1.53
C LEU A 23 -11.64 7.33 2.09
N LEU A 24 -10.43 6.79 2.00
CA LEU A 24 -9.20 7.45 2.45
C LEU A 24 -8.92 8.72 1.65
N TYR A 25 -9.17 8.71 0.34
CA TYR A 25 -9.04 9.91 -0.48
C TYR A 25 -10.07 10.98 -0.08
N LYS A 26 -11.31 10.58 0.21
CA LYS A 26 -12.34 11.50 0.71
C LYS A 26 -11.94 12.09 2.07
N GLU A 27 -11.50 11.27 3.01
CA GLU A 27 -11.02 11.70 4.32
C GLU A 27 -9.88 12.72 4.20
N MET A 28 -8.88 12.42 3.37
CA MET A 28 -7.77 13.33 3.08
C MET A 28 -8.27 14.69 2.55
N ARG A 29 -9.19 14.66 1.56
CA ARG A 29 -9.77 15.87 0.95
C ARG A 29 -10.58 16.69 1.94
N ASP A 30 -11.38 16.03 2.78
CA ASP A 30 -12.20 16.68 3.80
C ASP A 30 -11.31 17.33 4.87
N ASN A 31 -10.23 16.66 5.29
CA ASN A 31 -9.23 17.22 6.21
C ASN A 31 -8.55 18.46 5.61
N ILE A 32 -8.12 18.40 4.34
CA ILE A 32 -7.50 19.56 3.66
C ILE A 32 -8.51 20.72 3.52
N LYS A 33 -9.79 20.41 3.21
CA LYS A 33 -10.85 21.41 3.08
C LYS A 33 -11.13 22.13 4.40
N GLN A 34 -11.12 21.42 5.52
CA GLN A 34 -11.26 22.03 6.84
C GLN A 34 -10.12 23.01 7.12
N GLN A 35 -8.87 22.65 6.80
CA GLN A 35 -7.73 23.57 6.99
C GLN A 35 -7.79 24.77 6.05
N TYR A 36 -8.33 24.60 4.84
CA TYR A 36 -8.54 25.72 3.93
C TYR A 36 -9.57 26.72 4.48
N ALA A 37 -10.69 26.24 5.04
CA ALA A 37 -11.70 27.11 5.65
C ALA A 37 -11.11 27.94 6.80
N ARG A 38 -10.32 27.31 7.69
CA ARG A 38 -9.62 28.00 8.78
C ARG A 38 -8.65 29.09 8.27
N MET A 39 -8.05 28.88 7.10
CA MET A 39 -7.18 29.88 6.47
C MET A 39 -8.00 31.04 5.89
N ASP A 40 -9.14 30.74 5.25
CA ASP A 40 -10.06 31.72 4.68
C ASP A 40 -10.69 32.62 5.78
N ASP A 41 -11.01 32.03 6.92
CA ASP A 41 -11.50 32.71 8.12
C ASP A 41 -10.39 33.48 8.88
N GLY A 42 -9.13 33.39 8.43
CA GLY A 42 -7.98 34.07 9.03
C GLY A 42 -7.46 33.45 10.33
N GLU A 43 -7.94 32.27 10.74
CA GLU A 43 -7.45 31.57 11.94
C GLU A 43 -6.00 31.08 11.80
N ILE A 44 -5.61 30.71 10.57
CA ILE A 44 -4.25 30.28 10.25
C ILE A 44 -3.72 31.05 9.04
N THR A 45 -2.41 31.24 8.99
CA THR A 45 -1.75 31.85 7.83
C THR A 45 -1.70 30.87 6.66
N TYR A 46 -1.56 31.39 5.43
CA TYR A 46 -1.29 30.56 4.25
C TYR A 46 -0.06 29.65 4.43
N ARG A 47 0.99 30.15 5.11
CA ARG A 47 2.21 29.38 5.37
C ARG A 47 1.96 28.19 6.28
N GLU A 48 1.12 28.35 7.30
CA GLU A 48 0.69 27.27 8.18
C GLU A 48 -0.18 26.27 7.45
N TYR A 49 -1.17 26.75 6.68
CA TYR A 49 -2.00 25.91 5.82
C TYR A 49 -1.15 25.02 4.90
N ALA A 50 -0.18 25.61 4.19
CA ALA A 50 0.68 24.87 3.27
C ALA A 50 1.45 23.74 3.98
N ARG A 51 2.01 24.01 5.17
CA ARG A 51 2.70 22.99 5.99
C ARG A 51 1.77 21.88 6.45
N ILE A 52 0.58 22.24 6.95
CA ILE A 52 -0.41 21.27 7.43
C ILE A 52 -0.90 20.40 6.27
N LYS A 53 -1.22 21.01 5.12
CA LYS A 53 -1.61 20.29 3.89
C LYS A 53 -0.56 19.25 3.51
N THR A 54 0.71 19.64 3.43
CA THR A 54 1.80 18.70 3.14
C THR A 54 1.88 17.59 4.19
N GLY A 55 1.74 17.91 5.47
CA GLY A 55 1.72 16.91 6.56
C GLY A 55 0.54 15.95 6.48
N ILE A 56 -0.64 16.40 6.04
CA ILE A 56 -1.79 15.54 5.76
C ILE A 56 -1.47 14.62 4.58
N GLU A 57 -1.04 15.18 3.44
CA GLU A 57 -0.73 14.41 2.23
C GLU A 57 0.41 13.40 2.40
N GLN A 58 1.33 13.63 3.35
CA GLN A 58 2.38 12.68 3.70
C GLN A 58 1.89 11.48 4.51
N ARG A 59 0.76 11.60 5.22
CA ARG A 59 0.15 10.47 5.97
C ARG A 59 -0.55 9.47 5.07
N TYR A 60 -0.87 9.86 3.83
CA TYR A 60 -1.51 9.00 2.85
C TYR A 60 -0.47 8.55 1.80
N GLY A 61 -0.46 7.25 1.50
CA GLY A 61 0.37 6.68 0.44
C GLY A 61 0.08 7.33 -0.93
N SER A 62 1.06 7.37 -1.82
CA SER A 62 0.87 7.98 -3.15
C SER A 62 -0.22 7.30 -3.97
N THR A 63 -0.45 6.00 -3.80
CA THR A 63 -1.59 5.31 -4.42
C THR A 63 -2.93 6.00 -4.14
N ILE A 64 -3.15 6.43 -2.89
CA ILE A 64 -4.41 7.10 -2.49
C ILE A 64 -4.52 8.47 -3.18
N LYS A 65 -3.41 9.19 -3.31
CA LYS A 65 -3.37 10.52 -3.94
C LYS A 65 -3.54 10.44 -5.45
N ASP A 66 -2.88 9.48 -6.08
CA ASP A 66 -2.81 9.36 -7.54
C ASP A 66 -4.10 8.74 -8.09
N TRP A 67 -4.67 7.75 -7.40
CA TRP A 67 -5.81 6.98 -7.87
C TRP A 67 -7.14 7.32 -7.19
N GLY A 68 -7.10 7.90 -5.98
CA GLY A 68 -8.29 8.35 -5.26
C GLY A 68 -9.25 9.26 -6.05
N PRO A 69 -8.80 10.17 -6.92
CA PRO A 69 -9.69 10.99 -7.74
C PRO A 69 -10.60 10.17 -8.68
N ILE A 70 -10.16 8.99 -9.10
CA ILE A 70 -10.85 8.14 -10.10
C ILE A 70 -11.34 6.81 -9.54
N SER A 71 -11.12 6.53 -8.26
CA SER A 71 -11.42 5.24 -7.63
C SER A 71 -12.91 4.99 -7.34
N LYS A 72 -13.82 5.88 -7.75
CA LYS A 72 -15.26 5.68 -7.57
C LYS A 72 -15.88 5.04 -8.82
N PRO A 73 -16.78 4.04 -8.69
CA PRO A 73 -17.45 3.42 -9.84
C PRO A 73 -18.21 4.39 -10.75
N SER A 74 -18.66 5.53 -10.22
CA SER A 74 -19.32 6.57 -11.00
C SER A 74 -18.38 7.46 -11.82
N ASN A 75 -17.05 7.32 -11.65
CA ASN A 75 -16.07 8.08 -12.39
C ASN A 75 -15.87 7.44 -13.79
N PRO A 76 -15.88 8.22 -14.89
CA PRO A 76 -15.69 7.68 -16.24
C PRO A 76 -14.31 7.04 -16.48
N TYR A 77 -13.34 7.26 -15.58
CA TYR A 77 -12.00 6.66 -15.63
C TYR A 77 -11.80 5.53 -14.61
N TYR A 78 -12.88 5.03 -13.98
CA TYR A 78 -12.81 3.97 -12.97
C TYR A 78 -12.11 2.70 -13.47
N ASP A 79 -12.34 2.31 -14.72
CA ASP A 79 -11.68 1.14 -15.31
C ASP A 79 -10.15 1.28 -15.34
N ARG A 80 -9.61 2.51 -15.44
CA ARG A 80 -8.16 2.74 -15.35
C ARG A 80 -7.61 2.44 -13.97
N PHE A 81 -8.40 2.67 -12.92
CA PHE A 81 -8.02 2.33 -11.56
C PHE A 81 -8.01 0.81 -11.37
N LEU A 82 -9.01 0.09 -11.92
CA LEU A 82 -9.02 -1.37 -11.90
C LEU A 82 -7.81 -1.96 -12.66
N ASP A 83 -7.55 -1.46 -13.87
CA ASP A 83 -6.38 -1.85 -14.67
C ASP A 83 -5.06 -1.63 -13.93
N TYR A 84 -4.97 -0.53 -13.17
CA TYR A 84 -3.80 -0.27 -12.32
C TYR A 84 -3.68 -1.29 -11.21
N LEU A 85 -4.77 -1.62 -10.50
CA LEU A 85 -4.75 -2.60 -9.43
C LEU A 85 -4.30 -3.98 -9.92
N ASP A 86 -4.76 -4.41 -11.11
CA ASP A 86 -4.35 -5.68 -11.69
C ASP A 86 -2.86 -5.68 -12.05
N LYS A 87 -2.37 -4.63 -12.73
CA LYS A 87 -0.94 -4.50 -13.07
C LYS A 87 -0.06 -4.46 -11.83
N GLU A 88 -0.50 -3.75 -10.80
CA GLU A 88 0.21 -3.57 -9.56
C GLU A 88 0.22 -4.88 -8.74
N ALA A 89 -0.87 -5.65 -8.74
CA ALA A 89 -0.93 -6.97 -8.12
C ALA A 89 0.04 -7.96 -8.80
N GLU A 90 0.06 -8.01 -10.13
CA GLU A 90 0.98 -8.88 -10.88
C GLU A 90 2.46 -8.51 -10.65
N ALA A 91 2.76 -7.21 -10.60
CA ALA A 91 4.10 -6.73 -10.28
C ALA A 91 4.51 -7.11 -8.85
N LYS A 92 3.59 -7.00 -7.87
CA LYS A 92 3.81 -7.42 -6.48
C LYS A 92 4.05 -8.92 -6.39
N LYS A 93 3.23 -9.75 -7.05
CA LYS A 93 3.38 -11.21 -7.12
C LYS A 93 4.78 -11.60 -7.59
N THR A 94 5.18 -11.06 -8.74
CA THR A 94 6.47 -11.35 -9.36
C THR A 94 7.64 -11.02 -8.43
N LYS A 95 7.60 -9.84 -7.80
CA LYS A 95 8.63 -9.40 -6.85
C LYS A 95 8.65 -10.24 -5.57
N LEU A 96 7.48 -10.58 -5.04
CA LEU A 96 7.36 -11.38 -3.82
C LEU A 96 7.94 -12.79 -4.04
N ILE A 97 7.55 -13.46 -5.12
CA ILE A 97 8.05 -14.79 -5.47
C ILE A 97 9.57 -14.78 -5.65
N ALA A 98 10.10 -13.81 -6.40
CA ALA A 98 11.54 -13.68 -6.59
C ALA A 98 12.29 -13.48 -5.27
N ARG A 99 11.73 -12.68 -4.35
CA ARG A 99 12.30 -12.44 -3.01
C ARG A 99 12.24 -13.67 -2.11
N CYS A 100 11.13 -14.40 -2.12
CA CYS A 100 11.02 -15.65 -1.36
C CYS A 100 12.05 -16.67 -1.85
N HIS A 101 12.19 -16.82 -3.16
CA HIS A 101 13.21 -17.70 -3.73
C HIS A 101 14.64 -17.28 -3.34
N ASP A 102 14.95 -15.98 -3.40
CA ASP A 102 16.29 -15.45 -3.05
C ASP A 102 16.64 -15.56 -1.57
N LYS A 103 15.64 -15.52 -0.66
CA LYS A 103 15.87 -15.35 0.78
C LYS A 103 15.56 -16.58 1.63
N ILE A 104 14.60 -17.39 1.21
CA ILE A 104 14.09 -18.52 1.98
C ILE A 104 13.96 -19.79 1.13
N GLY A 105 14.54 -19.82 -0.08
CA GLY A 105 14.55 -20.99 -0.97
C GLY A 105 13.21 -21.32 -1.63
N GLY A 106 12.20 -20.45 -1.51
CA GLY A 106 10.86 -20.65 -2.06
C GLY A 106 9.76 -20.32 -1.06
N VAL A 107 8.55 -20.85 -1.30
CA VAL A 107 7.39 -20.66 -0.43
C VAL A 107 6.82 -22.04 -0.08
N ASP A 108 6.93 -22.39 1.20
CA ASP A 108 6.36 -23.62 1.77
C ASP A 108 5.00 -23.33 2.41
N SER A 109 4.92 -22.26 3.20
CA SER A 109 3.69 -21.83 3.86
C SER A 109 3.69 -20.32 4.16
N ILE A 110 2.50 -19.79 4.42
CA ILE A 110 2.30 -18.41 4.84
C ILE A 110 1.70 -18.45 6.24
N ASP A 111 2.39 -17.87 7.23
CA ASP A 111 1.91 -17.83 8.61
C ASP A 111 0.76 -16.83 8.75
N TRP A 112 0.95 -15.63 8.21
CA TRP A 112 -0.07 -14.59 8.14
C TRP A 112 0.32 -13.54 7.09
N LEU A 113 -0.70 -12.91 6.52
CA LEU A 113 -0.57 -11.72 5.68
C LEU A 113 -1.70 -10.74 6.03
N GLU A 114 -1.35 -9.48 6.24
CA GLU A 114 -2.31 -8.41 6.54
C GLU A 114 -2.10 -7.21 5.63
N ILE A 115 -3.19 -6.45 5.47
CA ILE A 115 -3.18 -5.19 4.75
C ILE A 115 -3.18 -4.07 5.78
N GLY A 116 -2.12 -3.27 5.79
CA GLY A 116 -1.96 -2.11 6.66
C GLY A 116 -2.99 -1.02 6.40
N ARG A 117 -3.08 -0.06 7.32
CA ARG A 117 -4.09 1.01 7.31
C ARG A 117 -4.14 1.80 6.00
N THR A 118 -3.01 1.95 5.32
CA THR A 118 -2.91 2.70 4.07
C THR A 118 -2.68 1.80 2.86
N GLY A 119 -2.77 0.47 3.04
CA GLY A 119 -2.72 -0.57 2.01
C GLY A 119 -1.36 -1.29 1.91
N GLU A 120 -0.48 -1.08 2.90
CA GLU A 120 0.79 -1.81 3.02
C GLU A 120 0.57 -3.32 3.17
N LEU A 121 1.56 -4.13 2.76
CA LEU A 121 1.48 -5.58 2.95
C LEU A 121 2.42 -6.01 4.06
N GLU A 122 1.87 -6.56 5.12
CA GLU A 122 2.60 -7.14 6.24
C GLU A 122 2.46 -8.65 6.25
N GLY A 123 3.46 -9.38 6.74
CA GLY A 123 3.28 -10.79 7.04
C GLY A 123 4.54 -11.60 7.28
N ILE A 124 4.36 -12.91 7.46
CA ILE A 124 5.43 -13.87 7.61
C ILE A 124 5.22 -15.02 6.62
N ILE A 125 6.26 -15.31 5.84
CA ILE A 125 6.30 -16.39 4.85
C ILE A 125 7.42 -17.37 5.25
N ASN A 126 7.12 -18.66 5.28
CA ASN A 126 8.10 -19.72 5.51
C ASN A 126 8.54 -20.34 4.19
N GLY A 127 9.80 -20.69 4.11
CA GLY A 127 10.37 -21.47 3.02
C GLY A 127 11.43 -22.45 3.53
N PRO A 128 11.99 -23.27 2.62
CA PRO A 128 12.91 -24.34 2.98
C PRO A 128 14.14 -23.88 3.75
N GLU A 129 14.58 -22.64 3.51
CA GLU A 129 15.82 -22.09 4.09
C GLU A 129 15.56 -21.13 5.27
N GLY A 130 14.30 -20.86 5.63
CA GLY A 130 13.98 -20.04 6.79
C GLY A 130 12.66 -19.27 6.69
N ARG A 131 12.58 -18.15 7.43
CA ARG A 131 11.38 -17.29 7.49
C ARG A 131 11.67 -15.90 6.96
N LEU A 132 10.73 -15.36 6.20
CA LEU A 132 10.75 -14.02 5.63
C LEU A 132 9.67 -13.17 6.28
N HIS A 133 10.05 -12.04 6.88
CA HIS A 133 9.09 -11.00 7.26
C HIS A 133 8.86 -10.07 6.06
N LEU A 134 7.60 -9.94 5.65
CA LEU A 134 7.15 -9.05 4.59
C LEU A 134 6.69 -7.73 5.23
N HIS A 135 7.24 -6.61 4.76
CA HIS A 135 6.80 -5.25 5.11
C HIS A 135 6.88 -4.41 3.84
N ALA A 136 5.77 -4.28 3.10
CA ALA A 136 5.72 -3.58 1.82
C ALA A 136 4.92 -2.28 1.94
N VAL A 137 5.64 -1.16 2.00
CA VAL A 137 5.02 0.17 2.01
C VAL A 137 4.51 0.56 0.61
N LEU A 138 3.29 1.07 0.52
CA LEU A 138 2.74 1.60 -0.74
C LEU A 138 3.35 2.96 -1.11
N ALA A 139 4.41 2.93 -1.91
CA ALA A 139 5.00 4.12 -2.51
C ALA A 139 4.89 4.07 -4.05
N GLY A 140 3.76 4.49 -4.62
CA GLY A 140 3.64 4.75 -6.06
C GLY A 140 4.79 5.61 -6.60
N GLY A 141 5.50 5.06 -7.59
CA GLY A 141 6.62 5.68 -8.30
C GLY A 141 7.44 4.62 -9.07
N TYR A 142 7.96 4.98 -10.23
CA TYR A 142 8.79 4.16 -11.14
C TYR A 142 10.15 3.71 -10.52
N ASN A 143 10.32 3.87 -9.21
CA ASN A 143 11.60 3.79 -8.52
C ASN A 143 11.46 3.43 -7.02
N ILE A 144 10.59 2.48 -6.63
CA ILE A 144 10.68 1.88 -5.29
C ILE A 144 11.93 0.99 -5.23
N GLN A 145 13.07 1.65 -5.02
CA GLN A 145 14.27 1.01 -4.51
C GLN A 145 14.06 0.75 -3.03
N CYS A 146 14.29 -0.51 -2.63
CA CYS A 146 14.38 -1.00 -1.25
C CYS A 146 13.06 -1.24 -0.49
N LEU A 147 12.56 -2.49 -0.58
CA LEU A 147 12.15 -3.17 0.66
C LEU A 147 13.44 -3.26 1.51
N HIS A 148 13.53 -2.49 2.59
CA HIS A 148 14.55 -2.74 3.59
C HIS A 148 14.16 -4.02 4.32
N VAL A 149 14.63 -5.16 3.83
CA VAL A 149 14.46 -6.42 4.53
C VAL A 149 15.52 -6.47 5.61
N ARG A 150 15.12 -6.18 6.85
CA ARG A 150 15.96 -6.45 8.01
C ARG A 150 15.56 -7.82 8.56
N PHE A 151 16.37 -8.83 8.27
CA PHE A 151 16.23 -10.14 8.90
C PHE A 151 16.85 -10.06 10.31
N LEU A 152 16.01 -10.16 11.34
CA LEU A 152 16.47 -10.53 12.68
C LEU A 152 16.35 -12.05 12.79
N THR A 153 17.39 -12.76 12.38
CA THR A 153 17.47 -14.22 12.56
C THR A 153 18.00 -14.52 13.96
N ASN A 154 17.13 -14.88 14.90
CA ASN A 154 17.54 -15.58 16.10
C ASN A 154 17.23 -17.06 15.92
N LYS A 155 18.27 -17.90 16.05
CA LYS A 155 18.13 -19.36 16.03
C LYS A 155 17.36 -19.75 17.30
N ILE A 156 16.09 -20.12 17.14
CA ILE A 156 15.33 -20.72 18.24
C ILE A 156 15.84 -22.16 18.38
N ARG A 157 16.31 -22.51 19.58
CA ARG A 157 16.56 -23.88 20.00
C ARG A 157 15.31 -24.43 20.66
#